data_AF-A0A3D3PNS8-F1
#
_entry.id   AF-A0A3D3PNS8-F1
#
_cell.length_a   1.000
_cell.length_b   1.000
_cell.length_c   1.000
_cell.angle_alpha   90.00
_cell.angle_beta   90.00
_cell.angle_gamma   90.00
#
_symmetry.space_group_name_H-M   'P 1'
#
loop_
_entity.id
_entity.type
_entity.pdbx_description
1 polymer ?
#
loop_
_entity_poly.entity_id
_entity_poly.type
_entity_poly.pdbx_seq_one_letter_code
_entity_poly.pdbx_strand_id
1 'polypeptide(L)'
;KTRKKHAEQFLWAMQHGFIPAGRVCSAAGTSLQSTLINCFVQPVGDSITETVNGKPGIYTALAQAAETMRRGGGVGYNFSAIRPKGAMVKGTGSSASGPISYMKVFDRSCETVESAGSRRGAQMAVVNVDHPDILDFITVKQERGQLNNFNVSVGVSDAFMQAVDADLEFELAHIAEPNAEIKRAGAYLRQDGKWVYRRAQAREVWDLIMKSTYAAAEPGVLYMDRINIENNLGYCEVIEATNPCGEQPLPDYGCCCLGSLNLTAYVTAPFSAETSFDFAQLAQVTRIAVRMLD
;
A
#
# COMPACT_ATOMS: atom_id res chain seq x y z
N LYS A 1 -30.48 -26.65 0.47
CA LYS A 1 -31.31 -25.96 -0.55
C LYS A 1 -30.71 -24.61 -0.94
N THR A 2 -30.31 -23.76 0.01
CA THR A 2 -29.70 -22.43 -0.23
C THR A 2 -28.35 -22.47 -0.96
N ARG A 3 -27.46 -23.43 -0.62
CA ARG A 3 -26.14 -23.58 -1.28
C ARG A 3 -26.24 -23.90 -2.78
N LYS A 4 -27.17 -24.79 -3.17
CA LYS A 4 -27.38 -25.14 -4.59
C LYS A 4 -27.87 -23.93 -5.39
N LYS A 5 -28.84 -23.19 -4.83
CA LYS A 5 -29.34 -21.93 -5.43
C LYS A 5 -28.21 -20.93 -5.65
N HIS A 6 -27.37 -20.67 -4.64
CA HIS A 6 -26.25 -19.73 -4.79
C HIS A 6 -25.20 -20.21 -5.79
N ALA A 7 -24.86 -21.50 -5.79
CA ALA A 7 -23.94 -22.05 -6.78
C ALA A 7 -24.44 -21.85 -8.21
N GLU A 8 -25.73 -22.08 -8.46
CA GLU A 8 -26.36 -21.84 -9.77
C GLU A 8 -26.33 -20.35 -10.15
N GLN A 9 -26.63 -19.45 -9.19
CA GLN A 9 -26.59 -18.00 -9.42
C GLN A 9 -25.16 -17.49 -9.70
N PHE A 10 -24.17 -17.98 -8.95
CA PHE A 10 -22.78 -17.60 -9.12
C PHE A 10 -22.24 -18.10 -10.46
N LEU A 11 -22.53 -19.35 -10.82
CA LEU A 11 -22.18 -19.87 -12.13
C LEU A 11 -22.83 -19.06 -13.25
N TRP A 12 -24.11 -18.70 -13.12
CA TRP A 12 -24.81 -17.84 -14.08
C TRP A 12 -24.10 -16.48 -14.22
N ALA A 13 -23.76 -15.81 -13.11
CA ALA A 13 -23.06 -14.53 -13.16
C ALA A 13 -21.70 -14.66 -13.85
N MET A 14 -20.95 -15.74 -13.59
CA MET A 14 -19.68 -16.00 -14.25
C MET A 14 -19.84 -16.19 -15.76
N GLN A 15 -20.89 -16.90 -16.19
CA GLN A 15 -21.22 -17.08 -17.61
C GLN A 15 -21.67 -15.78 -18.29
N HIS A 16 -22.12 -14.79 -17.52
CA HIS A 16 -22.59 -13.49 -18.01
C HIS A 16 -21.59 -12.37 -17.71
N GLY A 17 -20.30 -12.69 -17.71
CA GLY A 17 -19.22 -11.70 -17.73
C GLY A 17 -18.59 -11.36 -16.38
N PHE A 18 -19.01 -11.99 -15.27
CA PHE A 18 -18.26 -11.89 -14.01
C PHE A 18 -17.05 -12.83 -13.98
N ILE A 19 -15.90 -12.32 -13.55
CA ILE A 19 -14.66 -13.09 -13.43
C ILE A 19 -14.14 -12.88 -12.00
N PRO A 20 -14.23 -13.89 -11.12
CA PRO A 20 -13.59 -13.84 -9.81
C PRO A 20 -12.07 -13.64 -9.98
N ALA A 21 -11.43 -12.99 -9.02
CA ALA A 21 -10.01 -12.74 -9.15
C ALA A 21 -9.19 -14.05 -9.14
N GLY A 22 -7.98 -13.96 -9.68
CA GLY A 22 -7.12 -15.13 -9.92
C GLY A 22 -6.91 -16.03 -8.69
N ARG A 23 -6.87 -15.45 -7.48
CA ARG A 23 -6.75 -16.24 -6.23
C ARG A 23 -7.98 -17.11 -5.98
N VAL A 24 -9.18 -16.53 -6.07
CA VAL A 24 -10.44 -17.27 -6.00
C VAL A 24 -10.46 -18.39 -7.05
N CYS A 25 -10.15 -18.06 -8.32
CA CYS A 25 -10.14 -19.05 -9.40
C CYS A 25 -9.10 -20.17 -9.20
N SER A 26 -7.93 -19.87 -8.65
CA SER A 26 -6.85 -20.84 -8.49
C SER A 26 -7.05 -21.80 -7.31
N ALA A 27 -7.76 -21.36 -6.26
CA ALA A 27 -7.73 -22.01 -4.96
C ALA A 27 -9.10 -22.47 -4.46
N ALA A 28 -10.19 -21.83 -4.87
CA ALA A 28 -11.52 -22.20 -4.41
C ALA A 28 -11.86 -23.65 -4.81
N GLY A 29 -12.25 -24.47 -3.84
CA GLY A 29 -12.58 -25.89 -4.06
C GLY A 29 -11.36 -26.82 -4.19
N THR A 30 -10.14 -26.31 -4.05
CA THR A 30 -8.92 -27.12 -4.02
C THR A 30 -8.54 -27.51 -2.59
N SER A 31 -7.57 -28.41 -2.42
CA SER A 31 -6.96 -28.73 -1.12
C SER A 31 -5.74 -27.86 -0.76
N LEU A 32 -5.44 -26.85 -1.59
CA LEU A 32 -4.30 -25.96 -1.38
C LEU A 32 -4.52 -25.10 -0.13
N GLN A 33 -3.49 -24.97 0.69
CA GLN A 33 -3.48 -24.08 1.87
C GLN A 33 -3.11 -22.65 1.44
N SER A 34 -3.91 -22.06 0.55
CA SER A 34 -3.74 -20.70 0.03
C SER A 34 -4.93 -19.82 0.39
N THR A 35 -4.72 -18.51 0.43
CA THR A 35 -5.82 -17.55 0.62
C THR A 35 -6.64 -17.38 -0.65
N LEU A 36 -7.95 -17.16 -0.52
CA LEU A 36 -8.82 -16.73 -1.63
C LEU A 36 -8.76 -15.21 -1.84
N ILE A 37 -8.24 -14.49 -0.86
CA ILE A 37 -8.11 -13.03 -0.83
C ILE A 37 -6.81 -12.62 -1.53
N ASN A 38 -6.87 -11.57 -2.35
CA ASN A 38 -5.78 -11.20 -3.23
C ASN A 38 -4.66 -10.45 -2.52
N CYS A 39 -5.03 -9.46 -1.71
CA CYS A 39 -4.09 -8.52 -1.15
C CYS A 39 -4.50 -8.06 0.24
N PHE A 40 -3.51 -7.55 0.98
CA PHE A 40 -3.61 -7.13 2.37
C PHE A 40 -2.78 -5.88 2.61
N VAL A 41 -3.12 -5.12 3.66
CA VAL A 41 -2.23 -4.11 4.25
C VAL A 41 -1.71 -4.61 5.59
N GLN A 42 -0.39 -4.63 5.75
CA GLN A 42 0.28 -5.05 6.97
C GLN A 42 0.84 -3.83 7.71
N PRO A 43 0.37 -3.51 8.92
CA PRO A 43 0.96 -2.44 9.72
C PRO A 43 2.39 -2.77 10.15
N VAL A 44 3.19 -1.71 10.27
CA VAL A 44 4.56 -1.77 10.79
C VAL A 44 4.76 -0.68 11.84
N GLY A 45 5.06 -1.07 13.07
CA GLY A 45 5.33 -0.18 14.20
C GLY A 45 6.82 0.07 14.41
N ASP A 46 7.15 1.19 15.07
CA ASP A 46 8.53 1.61 15.37
C ASP A 46 9.16 0.87 16.56
N SER A 47 9.30 -0.44 16.42
CA SER A 47 10.01 -1.31 17.36
C SER A 47 10.58 -2.53 16.64
N ILE A 48 11.48 -3.28 17.26
CA ILE A 48 11.96 -4.55 16.69
C ILE A 48 10.86 -5.62 16.76
N THR A 49 10.23 -5.81 17.93
CA THR A 49 9.26 -6.89 18.18
C THR A 49 7.98 -6.44 18.90
N GLU A 50 8.05 -5.39 19.70
CA GLU A 50 6.95 -4.91 20.54
C GLU A 50 5.82 -4.25 19.74
N THR A 51 4.60 -4.31 20.25
CA THR A 51 3.49 -3.57 19.64
C THR A 51 3.56 -2.11 20.09
N VAL A 52 3.53 -1.17 19.13
CA VAL A 52 3.56 0.28 19.38
C VAL A 52 2.38 0.90 18.67
N ASN A 53 1.54 1.65 19.39
CA ASN A 53 0.34 2.31 18.85
C ASN A 53 -0.58 1.35 18.07
N GLY A 54 -0.76 0.12 18.58
CA GLY A 54 -1.58 -0.91 17.93
C GLY A 54 -0.92 -1.61 16.74
N LYS A 55 0.29 -1.21 16.33
CA LYS A 55 1.02 -1.80 15.21
C LYS A 55 2.10 -2.78 15.69
N PRO A 56 2.25 -3.95 15.05
CA PRO A 56 3.29 -4.91 15.41
C PRO A 56 4.68 -4.36 15.08
N GLY A 57 5.69 -4.74 15.88
CA GLY A 57 7.09 -4.39 15.58
C GLY A 57 7.58 -4.97 14.25
N ILE A 58 8.69 -4.44 13.75
CA ILE A 58 9.24 -4.68 12.41
C ILE A 58 9.38 -6.18 12.09
N TYR A 59 9.99 -6.98 12.98
CA TYR A 59 10.18 -8.41 12.72
C TYR A 59 8.90 -9.23 12.87
N THR A 60 7.99 -8.79 13.75
CA THR A 60 6.66 -9.40 13.88
C THR A 60 5.84 -9.17 12.62
N ALA A 61 5.82 -7.93 12.11
CA ALA A 61 5.16 -7.56 10.85
C ALA A 61 5.77 -8.33 9.66
N LEU A 62 7.10 -8.46 9.61
CA LEU A 62 7.80 -9.25 8.59
C LEU A 62 7.35 -10.71 8.59
N ALA A 63 7.28 -11.34 9.77
CA ALA A 63 6.83 -12.73 9.89
C ALA A 63 5.36 -12.91 9.44
N GLN A 64 4.48 -11.99 9.83
CA GLN A 64 3.08 -11.99 9.41
C GLN A 64 2.91 -11.80 7.90
N ALA A 65 3.68 -10.89 7.31
CA ALA A 65 3.68 -10.67 5.88
C ALA A 65 4.25 -11.87 5.09
N ALA A 66 5.33 -12.49 5.58
CA ALA A 66 5.89 -13.69 4.99
C ALA A 66 4.86 -14.83 4.94
N GLU A 67 4.08 -15.02 6.02
CA GLU A 67 3.00 -16.02 6.02
C GLU A 67 1.88 -15.67 5.03
N THR A 68 1.53 -14.38 4.92
CA THR A 68 0.55 -13.89 3.95
C THR A 68 1.00 -14.17 2.51
N MET A 69 2.25 -13.84 2.19
CA MET A 69 2.85 -14.08 0.88
C MET A 69 2.99 -15.57 0.58
N ARG A 70 3.37 -16.40 1.56
CA ARG A 70 3.43 -17.87 1.42
C ARG A 70 2.07 -18.44 0.97
N ARG A 71 0.98 -17.87 1.48
CA ARG A 71 -0.40 -18.24 1.10
C ARG A 71 -0.88 -17.59 -0.20
N GLY A 72 -0.09 -16.70 -0.81
CA GLY A 72 -0.34 -16.05 -2.08
C GLY A 72 -0.86 -14.60 -2.01
N GLY A 73 -1.00 -14.02 -0.82
CA GLY A 73 -1.43 -12.63 -0.68
C GLY A 73 -0.33 -11.64 -1.06
N GLY A 74 -0.67 -10.60 -1.83
CA GLY A 74 0.19 -9.41 -1.96
C GLY A 74 0.06 -8.50 -0.74
N VAL A 75 1.11 -7.75 -0.40
CA VAL A 75 1.14 -6.97 0.86
C VAL A 75 1.56 -5.53 0.63
N GLY A 76 0.71 -4.58 1.05
CA GLY A 76 1.06 -3.17 1.17
C GLY A 76 1.48 -2.80 2.59
N TYR A 77 2.36 -1.82 2.72
CA TYR A 77 2.85 -1.31 4.01
C TYR A 77 2.96 0.21 3.96
N ASN A 78 2.82 0.86 5.10
CA ASN A 78 3.34 2.21 5.31
C ASN A 78 4.49 2.16 6.33
N PHE A 79 5.68 2.60 5.92
CA PHE A 79 6.89 2.59 6.73
C PHE A 79 7.15 3.92 7.47
N SER A 80 6.27 4.91 7.34
CA SER A 80 6.45 6.26 7.91
C SER A 80 6.45 6.31 9.43
N ALA A 81 5.94 5.27 10.09
CA ALA A 81 6.02 5.18 11.55
C ALA A 81 7.44 4.85 12.03
N ILE A 82 8.25 4.15 11.21
CA ILE A 82 9.61 3.77 11.59
C ILE A 82 10.47 5.04 11.68
N ARG A 83 11.20 5.16 12.79
CA ARG A 83 12.04 6.33 13.02
C ARG A 83 13.08 6.56 11.90
N PRO A 84 13.39 7.83 11.57
CA PRO A 84 14.33 8.15 10.52
C PRO A 84 15.76 7.73 10.82
N LYS A 85 16.58 7.67 9.78
CA LYS A 85 18.03 7.53 9.90
C LYS A 85 18.59 8.64 10.78
N GLY A 86 19.45 8.27 11.73
CA GLY A 86 20.03 9.22 12.69
C GLY A 86 19.11 9.57 13.87
N ALA A 87 17.91 8.99 13.98
CA ALA A 87 17.12 9.07 15.21
C ALA A 87 17.79 8.31 16.36
N MET A 88 17.66 8.81 17.60
CA MET A 88 18.20 8.16 18.79
C MET A 88 17.45 6.87 19.15
N VAL A 89 18.21 5.84 19.51
CA VAL A 89 17.68 4.59 20.09
C VAL A 89 18.04 4.57 21.57
N LYS A 90 17.10 4.99 22.42
CA LYS A 90 17.35 5.20 23.86
C LYS A 90 17.90 3.96 24.58
N GLY A 91 17.40 2.76 24.24
CA GLY A 91 17.80 1.51 24.89
C GLY A 91 19.25 1.08 24.62
N THR A 92 19.83 1.47 23.48
CA THR A 92 21.16 1.04 23.03
C THR A 92 22.16 2.20 22.92
N GLY A 93 21.71 3.45 23.03
CA GLY A 93 22.54 4.63 22.82
C GLY A 93 23.02 4.81 21.38
N SER A 94 22.45 4.06 20.42
CA SER A 94 22.84 4.10 19.00
C SER A 94 21.94 5.02 18.17
N SER A 95 22.32 5.21 16.91
CA SER A 95 21.48 5.88 15.89
C SER A 95 20.75 4.85 15.03
N ALA A 96 19.51 5.14 14.68
CA ALA A 96 18.70 4.30 13.79
C ALA A 96 19.18 4.35 12.34
N SER A 97 18.95 3.27 11.59
CA SER A 97 19.30 3.14 10.17
C SER A 97 18.21 3.65 9.21
N GLY A 98 17.01 3.95 9.72
CA GLY A 98 15.87 4.43 8.94
C GLY A 98 15.01 3.32 8.30
N PRO A 99 13.82 3.67 7.77
CA PRO A 99 12.87 2.74 7.19
C PRO A 99 13.44 1.98 5.98
N ILE A 100 14.17 2.66 5.09
CA ILE A 100 14.70 2.06 3.85
C ILE A 100 15.62 0.86 4.16
N SER A 101 16.40 0.92 5.25
CA SER A 101 17.24 -0.20 5.68
C SER A 101 16.42 -1.43 6.07
N TYR A 102 15.29 -1.26 6.75
CA TYR A 102 14.41 -2.35 7.13
C TYR A 102 13.60 -2.86 5.93
N MET A 103 13.22 -1.99 5.01
CA MET A 103 12.55 -2.38 3.75
C MET A 103 13.41 -3.38 2.95
N LYS A 104 14.74 -3.26 2.99
CA LYS A 104 15.64 -4.26 2.37
C LYS A 104 15.50 -5.65 3.00
N VAL A 105 15.16 -5.75 4.28
CA VAL A 105 14.89 -7.04 4.95
C VAL A 105 13.59 -7.65 4.42
N PHE A 106 12.54 -6.83 4.28
CA PHE A 106 11.26 -7.27 3.68
C PHE A 106 11.43 -7.66 2.21
N ASP A 107 12.25 -6.93 1.45
CA ASP A 107 12.55 -7.22 0.05
C ASP A 107 13.21 -8.59 -0.09
N ARG A 108 14.23 -8.88 0.73
CA ARG A 108 14.92 -10.20 0.74
C ARG A 108 14.04 -11.33 1.24
N SER A 109 13.16 -11.06 2.21
CA SER A 109 12.19 -12.05 2.65
C SER A 109 11.24 -12.43 1.52
N CYS A 110 10.71 -11.45 0.78
CA CYS A 110 9.83 -11.71 -0.37
C CYS A 110 10.54 -12.43 -1.52
N GLU A 111 11.82 -12.15 -1.76
CA GLU A 111 12.63 -12.90 -2.73
C GLU A 111 12.76 -14.39 -2.35
N THR A 112 12.84 -14.68 -1.05
CA THR A 112 13.03 -16.03 -0.51
C THR A 112 11.72 -16.80 -0.40
N VAL A 113 10.62 -16.13 -0.06
CA VAL A 113 9.30 -16.76 0.13
C VAL A 113 8.63 -16.96 -1.22
N GLU A 114 8.69 -18.19 -1.75
CA GLU A 114 7.87 -18.56 -2.90
C GLU A 114 6.38 -18.53 -2.52
N SER A 115 5.57 -17.74 -3.22
CA SER A 115 4.12 -17.75 -3.06
C SER A 115 3.55 -19.06 -3.64
N ALA A 116 2.56 -19.64 -2.99
CA ALA A 116 1.84 -20.81 -3.48
C ALA A 116 1.53 -20.71 -5.00
N GLY A 117 2.01 -21.70 -5.77
CA GLY A 117 1.78 -21.80 -7.22
C GLY A 117 2.74 -21.01 -8.11
N SER A 118 4.06 -21.05 -7.81
CA SER A 118 5.19 -20.59 -8.66
C SER A 118 5.24 -19.11 -9.02
N ARG A 119 4.50 -18.24 -8.32
CA ARG A 119 4.59 -16.77 -8.48
C ARG A 119 5.38 -16.15 -7.33
N ARG A 120 6.15 -15.11 -7.65
CA ARG A 120 6.82 -14.28 -6.63
C ARG A 120 5.78 -13.43 -5.89
N GLY A 121 6.03 -13.17 -4.61
CA GLY A 121 5.24 -12.21 -3.84
C GLY A 121 5.35 -10.81 -4.46
N ALA A 122 4.29 -10.01 -4.30
CA ALA A 122 4.29 -8.61 -4.69
C ALA A 122 4.06 -7.76 -3.45
N GLN A 123 4.88 -6.72 -3.29
CA GLN A 123 4.80 -5.81 -2.17
C GLN A 123 4.69 -4.35 -2.63
N MET A 124 4.05 -3.51 -1.82
CA MET A 124 4.12 -2.07 -1.98
C MET A 124 4.56 -1.40 -0.68
N ALA A 125 5.45 -0.42 -0.78
CA ALA A 125 5.83 0.42 0.34
C ALA A 125 5.39 1.86 0.14
N VAL A 126 4.78 2.42 1.19
CA VAL A 126 4.43 3.84 1.29
C VAL A 126 5.34 4.52 2.31
N VAL A 127 5.82 5.72 1.97
CA VAL A 127 6.42 6.67 2.92
C VAL A 127 5.76 8.03 2.71
N ASN A 128 5.33 8.67 3.79
CA ASN A 128 4.68 9.95 3.78
C ASN A 128 5.68 11.05 3.42
N VAL A 129 5.21 12.06 2.70
CA VAL A 129 6.06 13.12 2.15
C VAL A 129 6.74 13.99 3.23
N ASP A 130 6.21 14.02 4.45
CA ASP A 130 6.79 14.71 5.61
C ASP A 130 7.89 13.90 6.32
N HIS A 131 8.12 12.64 5.93
CA HIS A 131 9.13 11.81 6.58
C HIS A 131 10.56 12.31 6.28
N PRO A 132 11.47 12.45 7.27
CA PRO A 132 12.85 12.94 7.04
C PRO A 132 13.67 12.22 5.98
N ASP A 133 13.45 10.91 5.81
CA ASP A 133 14.13 10.07 4.82
C ASP A 133 13.44 10.07 3.43
N ILE A 134 12.46 10.96 3.18
CA ILE A 134 11.67 10.96 1.94
C ILE A 134 12.52 11.13 0.67
N LEU A 135 13.55 11.99 0.68
CA LEU A 135 14.38 12.23 -0.50
C LEU A 135 15.15 10.97 -0.93
N ASP A 136 15.69 10.25 0.05
CA ASP A 136 16.37 8.97 -0.19
C ASP A 136 15.37 7.92 -0.70
N PHE A 137 14.16 7.92 -0.14
CA PHE A 137 13.10 7.00 -0.56
C PHE A 137 12.64 7.24 -2.01
N ILE A 138 12.45 8.50 -2.42
CA ILE A 138 12.04 8.85 -3.79
C ILE A 138 13.06 8.32 -4.81
N THR A 139 14.35 8.40 -4.48
CA THR A 139 15.43 8.03 -5.40
C THR A 139 15.89 6.57 -5.27
N VAL A 140 15.34 5.80 -4.32
CA VAL A 140 15.88 4.48 -3.93
C VAL A 140 15.99 3.50 -5.09
N LYS A 141 15.09 3.57 -6.07
CA LYS A 141 15.06 2.67 -7.24
C LYS A 141 15.77 3.22 -8.48
N GLN A 142 16.39 4.39 -8.39
CA GLN A 142 17.30 4.87 -9.43
C GLN A 142 18.58 4.02 -9.46
N GLU A 143 18.93 3.41 -8.34
CA GLU A 143 19.98 2.40 -8.27
C GLU A 143 19.41 1.00 -8.56
N ARG A 144 19.99 0.31 -9.55
CA ARG A 144 19.58 -1.05 -9.90
C ARG A 144 19.80 -2.01 -8.72
N GLY A 145 18.82 -2.88 -8.48
CA GLY A 145 18.94 -3.93 -7.47
C GLY A 145 18.44 -3.55 -6.08
N GLN A 146 17.97 -2.31 -5.89
CA GLN A 146 17.35 -1.85 -4.65
C GLN A 146 15.83 -2.08 -4.71
N LEU A 147 15.29 -2.77 -3.69
CA LEU A 147 13.83 -2.94 -3.49
C LEU A 147 13.10 -3.52 -4.71
N ASN A 148 13.67 -4.58 -5.31
CA ASN A 148 13.15 -5.17 -6.56
C ASN A 148 11.76 -5.80 -6.41
N ASN A 149 11.40 -6.24 -5.20
CA ASN A 149 10.12 -6.91 -4.92
C ASN A 149 9.08 -5.95 -4.35
N PHE A 150 9.42 -4.66 -4.27
CA PHE A 150 8.49 -3.59 -3.95
C PHE A 150 8.18 -2.78 -5.21
N ASN A 151 6.93 -2.35 -5.34
CA ASN A 151 6.70 -1.01 -5.88
C ASN A 151 6.70 0.01 -4.73
N VAL A 152 7.12 1.25 -5.00
CA VAL A 152 7.19 2.31 -3.99
C VAL A 152 6.24 3.44 -4.34
N SER A 153 5.60 4.04 -3.33
CA SER A 153 4.71 5.19 -3.49
C SER A 153 4.91 6.22 -2.37
N VAL A 154 4.74 7.50 -2.69
CA VAL A 154 4.77 8.58 -1.72
C VAL A 154 3.34 8.90 -1.25
N GLY A 155 3.15 8.92 0.06
CA GLY A 155 1.92 9.42 0.68
C GLY A 155 1.96 10.94 0.75
N VAL A 156 1.20 11.60 -0.14
CA VAL A 156 1.15 13.05 -0.27
C VAL A 156 -0.04 13.61 0.50
N SER A 157 0.21 14.68 1.25
CA SER A 157 -0.83 15.46 1.93
C SER A 157 -1.24 16.69 1.12
N ASP A 158 -2.45 17.20 1.37
CA ASP A 158 -2.96 18.44 0.81
C ASP A 158 -2.06 19.62 1.21
N ALA A 159 -1.55 19.63 2.45
CA ALA A 159 -0.63 20.65 2.94
C ALA A 159 0.68 20.69 2.13
N PHE A 160 1.21 19.53 1.72
CA PHE A 160 2.37 19.47 0.85
C PHE A 160 2.05 20.04 -0.54
N MET A 161 0.92 19.66 -1.13
CA MET A 161 0.51 20.18 -2.45
C MET A 161 0.29 21.68 -2.43
N GLN A 162 -0.30 22.23 -1.37
CA GLN A 162 -0.43 23.66 -1.17
C GLN A 162 0.95 24.35 -1.09
N ALA A 163 1.93 23.73 -0.43
CA ALA A 163 3.30 24.24 -0.39
C ALA A 163 4.00 24.19 -1.76
N VAL A 164 3.73 23.17 -2.58
CA VAL A 164 4.21 23.08 -3.97
C VAL A 164 3.66 24.23 -4.81
N ASP A 165 2.34 24.47 -4.75
CA ASP A 165 1.69 25.54 -5.51
C ASP A 165 2.23 26.92 -5.10
N ALA A 166 2.37 27.15 -3.79
CA ALA A 166 2.82 28.41 -3.21
C ALA A 166 4.35 28.61 -3.21
N ASP A 167 5.13 27.65 -3.70
CA ASP A 167 6.61 27.70 -3.71
C ASP A 167 7.23 27.88 -2.30
N LEU A 168 6.71 27.11 -1.33
CA LEU A 168 7.11 27.19 0.07
C LEU A 168 8.05 26.05 0.45
N GLU A 169 8.82 26.29 1.51
CA GLU A 169 9.52 25.21 2.21
C GLU A 169 8.52 24.29 2.91
N PHE A 170 8.87 23.02 2.98
CA PHE A 170 8.15 21.99 3.71
C PHE A 170 9.05 21.37 4.78
N GLU A 171 8.50 21.20 5.98
CA GLU A 171 9.22 20.62 7.11
C GLU A 171 9.20 19.09 7.04
N LEU A 172 10.37 18.46 7.10
CA LEU A 172 10.48 17.02 7.20
C LEU A 172 10.67 16.63 8.66
N ALA A 173 9.65 15.97 9.24
CA ALA A 173 9.48 15.83 10.67
C ALA A 173 9.05 14.43 11.11
N HIS A 174 9.47 14.04 12.31
CA HIS A 174 9.09 12.76 12.93
C HIS A 174 9.00 12.90 14.45
N ILE A 175 8.21 12.05 15.12
CA ILE A 175 8.10 12.04 16.60
C ILE A 175 9.41 11.59 17.29
N ALA A 176 10.29 10.93 16.54
CA ALA A 176 11.53 10.38 17.07
C ALA A 176 12.56 11.50 17.23
N GLU A 177 13.30 11.44 18.33
CA GLU A 177 14.31 12.43 18.63
C GLU A 177 15.57 12.22 17.77
N PRO A 178 16.07 13.25 17.06
CA PRO A 178 17.30 13.15 16.29
C PRO A 178 18.53 13.03 17.20
N ASN A 179 19.61 12.46 16.66
CA ASN A 179 20.90 12.43 17.35
C ASN A 179 21.51 13.83 17.50
N ALA A 180 22.60 13.90 18.27
CA ALA A 180 23.27 15.17 18.57
C ALA A 180 23.81 15.89 17.32
N GLU A 181 24.18 15.14 16.27
CA GLU A 181 24.68 15.73 15.03
C GLU A 181 23.58 16.49 14.30
N ILE A 182 22.42 15.85 14.09
CA ILE A 182 21.27 16.47 13.42
C ILE A 182 20.72 17.64 14.24
N LYS A 183 20.73 17.55 15.57
CA LYS A 183 20.40 18.70 16.45
C LYS A 183 21.34 19.88 16.27
N ARG A 184 22.66 19.63 16.20
CA ARG A 184 23.65 20.69 15.93
C ARG A 184 23.48 21.30 14.53
N ALA A 185 22.97 20.54 13.57
CA ALA A 185 22.63 21.02 12.24
C ALA A 185 21.33 21.85 12.18
N GLY A 186 20.66 22.07 13.31
CA GLY A 186 19.50 22.96 13.42
C GLY A 186 18.16 22.26 13.59
N ALA A 187 18.12 20.96 13.85
CA ALA A 187 16.85 20.28 14.16
C ALA A 187 16.25 20.79 15.48
N TYR A 188 14.93 20.97 15.49
CA TYR A 188 14.18 21.50 16.63
C TYR A 188 12.88 20.75 16.87
N LEU A 189 12.38 20.83 18.10
CA LEU A 189 11.11 20.25 18.52
C LEU A 189 9.98 21.26 18.27
N ARG A 190 8.96 20.85 17.52
CA ARG A 190 7.71 21.60 17.35
C ARG A 190 6.81 21.47 18.57
N GLN A 191 5.84 22.37 18.68
CA GLN A 191 4.84 22.37 19.76
C GLN A 191 3.95 21.11 19.76
N ASP A 192 3.78 20.46 18.60
CA ASP A 192 3.03 19.21 18.45
C ASP A 192 3.82 17.95 18.85
N GLY A 193 5.06 18.11 19.33
CA GLY A 193 5.91 17.02 19.77
C GLY A 193 6.69 16.32 18.64
N LYS A 194 6.60 16.79 17.38
CA LYS A 194 7.44 16.28 16.29
C LYS A 194 8.76 17.05 16.21
N TRP A 195 9.86 16.33 16.00
CA TRP A 195 11.14 16.92 15.65
C TRP A 195 11.20 17.22 14.16
N VAL A 196 11.52 18.45 13.79
CA VAL A 196 11.86 18.83 12.42
C VAL A 196 13.33 18.52 12.22
N TYR A 197 13.62 17.56 11.35
CA TYR A 197 14.98 17.12 11.05
C TYR A 197 15.65 18.06 10.06
N ARG A 198 14.88 18.56 9.08
CA ARG A 198 15.30 19.52 8.06
C ARG A 198 14.08 20.11 7.35
N ARG A 199 14.32 21.11 6.50
CA ARG A 199 13.36 21.65 5.54
C ARG A 199 13.84 21.38 4.12
N ALA A 200 12.90 21.32 3.19
CA ALA A 200 13.17 21.21 1.77
C ALA A 200 12.17 22.07 0.98
N GLN A 201 12.57 22.59 -0.18
CA GLN A 201 11.62 23.29 -1.04
C GLN A 201 10.61 22.31 -1.60
N ALA A 202 9.32 22.58 -1.40
CA ALA A 202 8.27 21.63 -1.77
C ALA A 202 8.30 21.31 -3.28
N ARG A 203 8.55 22.31 -4.12
CA ARG A 203 8.71 22.13 -5.57
C ARG A 203 9.91 21.25 -5.94
N GLU A 204 11.02 21.35 -5.22
CA GLU A 204 12.18 20.48 -5.48
C GLU A 204 11.87 19.02 -5.12
N VAL A 205 11.15 18.78 -4.02
CA VAL A 205 10.69 17.44 -3.65
C VAL A 205 9.72 16.90 -4.70
N TRP A 206 8.76 17.71 -5.15
CA TRP A 206 7.81 17.32 -6.20
C TRP A 206 8.49 17.02 -7.54
N ASP A 207 9.41 17.88 -7.96
CA ASP A 207 10.22 17.66 -9.16
C ASP A 207 11.04 16.37 -9.06
N LEU A 208 11.58 16.06 -7.87
CA LEU A 208 12.31 14.83 -7.63
C LEU A 208 11.40 13.60 -7.76
N ILE A 209 10.16 13.66 -7.27
CA ILE A 209 9.15 12.62 -7.46
C ILE A 209 8.93 12.43 -8.96
N MET A 210 8.57 13.50 -9.69
CA MET A 210 8.25 13.43 -11.13
C MET A 210 9.41 12.89 -11.97
N LYS A 211 10.64 13.38 -11.74
CA LYS A 211 11.84 12.91 -12.44
C LYS A 211 12.12 11.43 -12.14
N SER A 212 11.95 11.01 -10.89
CA SER A 212 12.15 9.62 -10.49
C SER A 212 11.12 8.70 -11.12
N THR A 213 9.84 9.08 -11.08
CA THR A 213 8.73 8.35 -11.73
C THR A 213 8.95 8.25 -13.23
N TYR A 214 9.41 9.31 -13.89
CA TYR A 214 9.75 9.25 -15.32
C TYR A 214 10.89 8.28 -15.62
N ALA A 215 11.93 8.26 -14.79
CA ALA A 215 13.13 7.45 -15.01
C ALA A 215 12.93 5.96 -14.68
N ALA A 216 12.11 5.63 -13.67
CA ALA A 216 12.00 4.28 -13.10
C ALA A 216 10.56 3.75 -12.97
N ALA A 217 9.57 4.48 -13.49
CA ALA A 217 8.13 4.24 -13.31
C ALA A 217 7.64 4.31 -11.84
N GLU A 218 8.50 4.75 -10.92
CA GLU A 218 8.26 4.84 -9.48
C GLU A 218 9.05 6.02 -8.87
N PRO A 219 8.58 6.66 -7.78
CA PRO A 219 7.44 6.25 -6.96
C PRO A 219 6.07 6.61 -7.57
N GLY A 220 5.04 5.87 -7.17
CA GLY A 220 3.65 6.29 -7.31
C GLY A 220 3.29 7.42 -6.34
N VAL A 221 2.09 7.99 -6.48
CA VAL A 221 1.58 9.07 -5.62
C VAL A 221 0.23 8.65 -5.06
N LEU A 222 0.09 8.72 -3.73
CA LEU A 222 -1.13 8.46 -3.00
C LEU A 222 -1.54 9.73 -2.26
N TYR A 223 -2.67 10.33 -2.63
CA TYR A 223 -3.22 11.51 -1.94
C TYR A 223 -3.92 11.07 -0.64
N MET A 224 -3.15 11.00 0.45
CA MET A 224 -3.57 10.36 1.69
C MET A 224 -4.74 11.07 2.37
N ASP A 225 -4.76 12.40 2.31
CA ASP A 225 -5.86 13.19 2.88
C ASP A 225 -7.17 12.92 2.12
N ARG A 226 -7.12 12.92 0.78
CA ARG A 226 -8.28 12.59 -0.05
C ARG A 226 -8.78 11.17 0.19
N ILE A 227 -7.87 10.19 0.28
CA ILE A 227 -8.20 8.80 0.59
C ILE A 227 -8.98 8.70 1.91
N ASN A 228 -8.54 9.40 2.95
CA ASN A 228 -9.21 9.34 4.26
C ASN A 228 -10.50 10.16 4.31
N ILE A 229 -10.59 11.30 3.59
CA ILE A 229 -11.83 12.08 3.48
C ILE A 229 -12.93 11.27 2.79
N GLU A 230 -12.59 10.46 1.79
CA GLU A 230 -13.54 9.61 1.07
C GLU A 230 -13.71 8.21 1.70
N ASN A 231 -13.09 7.95 2.85
CA ASN A 231 -13.26 6.68 3.53
C ASN A 231 -14.64 6.61 4.22
N ASN A 232 -15.53 5.77 3.70
CA ASN A 232 -16.84 5.50 4.29
C ASN A 232 -16.77 4.99 5.75
N LEU A 233 -15.64 4.43 6.18
CA LEU A 233 -15.40 3.94 7.54
C LEU A 233 -14.49 4.86 8.38
N GLY A 234 -14.21 6.09 7.91
CA GLY A 234 -13.29 7.03 8.56
C GLY A 234 -13.65 7.43 10.00
N TYR A 235 -14.82 7.03 10.50
CA TYR A 235 -15.21 7.18 11.91
C TYR A 235 -14.56 6.15 12.85
N CYS A 236 -14.03 5.03 12.34
CA CYS A 236 -13.43 3.96 13.16
C CYS A 236 -12.08 3.43 12.66
N GLU A 237 -11.60 3.91 11.51
CA GLU A 237 -10.31 3.49 10.96
C GLU A 237 -9.58 4.66 10.29
N VAL A 238 -8.27 4.47 10.08
CA VAL A 238 -7.41 5.37 9.31
C VAL A 238 -6.70 4.53 8.26
N ILE A 239 -6.64 5.05 7.03
CA ILE A 239 -5.98 4.40 5.92
C ILE A 239 -4.61 5.01 5.73
N GLU A 240 -3.57 4.19 5.87
CA GLU A 240 -2.17 4.61 5.75
C GLU A 240 -1.47 3.98 4.54
N ALA A 241 -2.05 2.96 3.91
CA ALA A 241 -1.50 2.33 2.71
C ALA A 241 -2.62 1.82 1.80
N THR A 242 -2.23 1.33 0.63
CA THR A 242 -3.11 0.55 -0.25
C THR A 242 -2.58 -0.87 -0.38
N ASN A 243 -3.33 -1.72 -1.07
CA ASN A 243 -2.79 -2.96 -1.60
C ASN A 243 -1.67 -2.70 -2.65
N PRO A 244 -0.92 -3.75 -3.07
CA PRO A 244 0.22 -3.56 -3.98
C PRO A 244 -0.08 -2.91 -5.34
N CYS A 245 -1.33 -2.90 -5.80
CA CYS A 245 -1.68 -2.38 -7.11
C CYS A 245 -2.24 -0.93 -7.04
N GLY A 246 -2.36 -0.34 -5.85
CA GLY A 246 -2.78 1.06 -5.68
C GLY A 246 -4.29 1.32 -5.71
N GLU A 247 -5.10 0.33 -6.08
CA GLU A 247 -6.53 0.49 -6.36
C GLU A 247 -7.45 0.30 -5.14
N GLN A 248 -6.94 -0.27 -4.06
CA GLN A 248 -7.69 -0.43 -2.80
C GLN A 248 -6.90 0.15 -1.63
N PRO A 249 -7.26 1.37 -1.18
CA PRO A 249 -6.86 1.88 0.13
C PRO A 249 -7.49 1.00 1.22
N LEU A 250 -6.67 0.49 2.14
CA LEU A 250 -7.10 -0.46 3.16
C LEU A 250 -6.54 -0.05 4.53
N PRO A 251 -7.31 -0.22 5.61
CA PRO A 251 -6.82 -0.02 6.96
C PRO A 251 -5.80 -1.10 7.34
N ASP A 252 -5.20 -0.96 8.51
CA ASP A 252 -4.34 -1.98 9.11
C ASP A 252 -5.02 -3.36 9.15
N TYR A 253 -4.36 -4.39 8.61
CA TYR A 253 -4.89 -5.75 8.41
C TYR A 253 -6.12 -5.85 7.49
N GLY A 254 -6.48 -4.76 6.81
CA GLY A 254 -7.49 -4.74 5.77
C GLY A 254 -7.12 -5.66 4.62
N CYS A 255 -8.14 -6.18 3.92
CA CYS A 255 -7.95 -7.18 2.89
C CYS A 255 -8.86 -6.94 1.69
N CYS A 256 -8.46 -7.47 0.54
CA CYS A 256 -9.05 -7.15 -0.74
C CYS A 256 -9.51 -8.43 -1.47
N CYS A 257 -10.83 -8.65 -1.47
CA CYS A 257 -11.50 -9.70 -2.22
C CYS A 257 -12.00 -9.13 -3.55
N LEU A 258 -11.47 -9.63 -4.67
CA LEU A 258 -11.68 -9.01 -5.97
C LEU A 258 -12.43 -9.89 -6.96
N GLY A 259 -13.06 -9.23 -7.90
CA GLY A 259 -13.52 -9.77 -9.17
C GLY A 259 -13.70 -8.65 -10.19
N SER A 260 -13.82 -8.99 -11.46
CA SER A 260 -14.01 -8.03 -12.54
C SER A 260 -15.23 -8.37 -13.38
N LEU A 261 -15.78 -7.36 -14.06
CA LEU A 261 -16.88 -7.51 -15.00
C LEU A 261 -16.34 -7.22 -16.40
N ASN A 262 -16.50 -8.16 -17.33
CA ASN A 262 -16.21 -7.94 -18.73
C ASN A 262 -17.29 -7.02 -19.32
N LEU A 263 -16.99 -5.71 -19.40
CA LEU A 263 -17.96 -4.72 -19.88
C LEU A 263 -18.43 -4.97 -21.32
N THR A 264 -17.62 -5.64 -22.15
CA THR A 264 -17.99 -5.97 -23.54
C THR A 264 -19.11 -7.00 -23.62
N ALA A 265 -19.32 -7.80 -22.58
CA ALA A 265 -20.40 -8.80 -22.53
C ALA A 265 -21.80 -8.16 -22.49
N TYR A 266 -21.88 -6.86 -22.15
CA TYR A 266 -23.14 -6.12 -22.05
C TYR A 266 -23.40 -5.21 -23.26
N VAL A 267 -22.55 -5.25 -24.29
CA VAL A 267 -22.80 -4.51 -25.53
C VAL A 267 -23.75 -5.33 -26.41
N THR A 268 -24.93 -4.78 -26.71
CA THR A 268 -25.92 -5.41 -27.60
C THR A 268 -25.76 -4.89 -29.02
N ALA A 269 -25.93 -5.77 -30.01
CA ALA A 269 -25.79 -5.45 -31.43
C ALA A 269 -24.47 -4.72 -31.76
N PRO A 270 -23.30 -5.25 -31.34
CA PRO A 270 -22.02 -4.57 -31.55
C PRO A 270 -21.74 -4.37 -33.05
N PHE A 271 -21.09 -3.24 -33.38
CA PHE A 271 -20.76 -2.85 -34.75
C PHE A 271 -21.99 -2.64 -35.67
N SER A 272 -23.15 -2.27 -35.08
CA SER A 272 -24.37 -1.92 -35.81
C SER A 272 -24.87 -0.50 -35.46
N ALA A 273 -25.84 0.01 -36.23
CA ALA A 273 -26.49 1.29 -35.92
C ALA A 273 -27.36 1.21 -34.65
N GLU A 274 -27.78 0.00 -34.26
CA GLU A 274 -28.61 -0.31 -33.11
C GLU A 274 -27.78 -0.66 -31.86
N THR A 275 -26.46 -0.39 -31.87
CA THR A 275 -25.57 -0.70 -30.75
C THR A 275 -26.07 -0.04 -29.47
N SER A 276 -26.20 -0.83 -28.40
CA SER A 276 -26.61 -0.32 -27.08
C SER A 276 -25.87 -1.04 -25.95
N PHE A 277 -26.01 -0.55 -24.72
CA PHE A 277 -25.40 -1.15 -23.54
C PHE A 277 -26.48 -1.64 -22.58
N ASP A 278 -26.44 -2.92 -22.22
CA ASP A 278 -27.39 -3.57 -21.31
C ASP A 278 -27.05 -3.29 -19.85
N PHE A 279 -27.47 -2.11 -19.37
CA PHE A 279 -27.33 -1.71 -17.97
C PHE A 279 -28.14 -2.61 -17.02
N ALA A 280 -29.24 -3.22 -17.47
CA ALA A 280 -30.07 -4.06 -16.63
C ALA A 280 -29.35 -5.37 -16.29
N GLN A 281 -28.74 -6.01 -17.29
CA GLN A 281 -27.92 -7.21 -17.09
C GLN A 281 -26.67 -6.91 -16.28
N LEU A 282 -25.96 -5.81 -16.58
CA LEU A 282 -24.80 -5.38 -15.77
C LEU A 282 -25.18 -5.27 -14.29
N ALA A 283 -26.29 -4.58 -13.98
CA ALA A 283 -26.74 -4.40 -12.61
C ALA A 283 -27.11 -5.73 -11.92
N GLN A 284 -27.71 -6.67 -12.66
CA GLN A 284 -28.04 -8.00 -12.14
C GLN A 284 -26.79 -8.81 -11.82
N VAL A 285 -25.83 -8.88 -12.75
CA VAL A 285 -24.57 -9.60 -12.55
C VAL A 285 -23.78 -8.98 -11.40
N THR A 286 -23.70 -7.65 -11.34
CA THR A 286 -23.01 -6.93 -10.25
C THR A 286 -23.56 -7.30 -8.87
N ARG A 287 -24.88 -7.34 -8.69
CA ARG A 287 -25.49 -7.73 -7.39
C ARG A 287 -25.11 -9.15 -6.97
N ILE A 288 -25.04 -10.08 -7.92
CA ILE A 288 -24.67 -11.47 -7.65
C ILE A 288 -23.17 -11.57 -7.35
N ALA A 289 -22.34 -10.83 -8.09
CA ALA A 289 -20.90 -10.75 -7.88
C ALA A 289 -20.56 -10.24 -6.47
N VAL A 290 -21.21 -9.15 -6.02
CA VAL A 290 -21.04 -8.64 -4.65
C VAL A 290 -21.34 -9.74 -3.63
N ARG A 291 -22.44 -10.48 -3.80
CA ARG A 291 -22.79 -11.59 -2.90
C ARG A 291 -21.84 -12.79 -2.99
N MET A 292 -21.11 -12.95 -4.08
CA MET A 292 -20.10 -14.00 -4.22
C MET A 292 -18.78 -13.64 -3.53
N LEU A 293 -18.48 -12.34 -3.43
CA LEU A 293 -17.26 -11.82 -2.80
C LEU A 293 -17.40 -11.55 -1.29
N ASP A 294 -18.64 -11.48 -0.80
CA ASP A 294 -19.05 -11.41 0.62
C ASP A 294 -18.93 -12.76 1.34
#